data_AF-A0A6G4Q675-F1
#
_entry.id   AF-A0A6G4Q675-F1
#
_cell.length_a   1.000
_cell.length_b   1.000
_cell.length_c   1.000
_cell.angle_alpha   90.00
_cell.angle_beta   90.00
_cell.angle_gamma   90.00
#
_symmetry.space_group_name_H-M   'P 1'
#
loop_
_entity.id
_entity.type
_entity.pdbx_description
1 polymer ?
#
loop_
_entity_poly.entity_id
_entity_poly.type
_entity_poly.pdbx_seq_one_letter_code
_entity_poly.pdbx_strand_id
1 'polypeptide(L)'
;LLNKYGAVTDDYYKEKSYTRFLNGEIKSITKGKYTRASEGLYCHHISEDKFQNLSDLRFISEFKYSYNVQKKENLVYCDLIEHLILHAIITKESNGQFGVAGLCQMIKPTVIDWYIGEYNPKPTWMQATKARAYLPRILVEKLLIKIDDMLKGIEIYDFLESR
;
A
#
# COMPACT_ATOMS: atom_id res chain seq x y z
N LEU A 1 10.28 -4.94 -8.72
CA LEU A 1 10.37 -4.97 -7.24
C LEU A 1 11.03 -6.23 -6.70
N LEU A 2 10.60 -7.44 -7.09
CA LEU A 2 11.24 -8.70 -6.66
C LEU A 2 12.76 -8.74 -6.93
N ASN A 3 13.21 -8.36 -8.13
CA ASN A 3 14.64 -8.30 -8.44
C ASN A 3 15.41 -7.23 -7.63
N LYS A 4 14.73 -6.17 -7.20
CA LYS A 4 15.34 -5.03 -6.50
C LYS A 4 15.50 -5.30 -5.00
N TYR A 5 14.50 -5.92 -4.37
CA TYR A 5 14.46 -6.08 -2.91
C TYR A 5 14.44 -7.52 -2.43
N GLY A 6 14.38 -8.49 -3.34
CA GLY A 6 14.23 -9.91 -3.02
C GLY A 6 12.79 -10.31 -2.68
N ALA A 7 12.63 -11.60 -2.38
CA ALA A 7 11.37 -12.17 -1.94
C ALA A 7 10.98 -11.71 -0.52
N VAL A 8 9.69 -11.71 -0.23
CA VAL A 8 9.17 -11.46 1.13
C VAL A 8 9.48 -12.65 2.03
N THR A 9 9.80 -12.37 3.30
CA THR A 9 10.42 -13.35 4.21
C THR A 9 9.42 -14.25 4.93
N ASP A 10 8.16 -13.82 5.03
CA ASP A 10 7.09 -14.51 5.74
C ASP A 10 5.72 -14.06 5.18
N ASP A 11 4.67 -14.81 5.46
CA ASP A 11 3.31 -14.45 5.07
C ASP A 11 2.87 -13.16 5.79
N TYR A 12 1.92 -12.43 5.21
CA TYR A 12 1.43 -11.18 5.81
C TYR A 12 0.74 -11.46 7.15
N TYR A 13 -0.11 -12.48 7.18
CA TYR A 13 -0.77 -13.00 8.37
C TYR A 13 -0.41 -14.46 8.59
N LYS A 14 -0.50 -14.95 9.83
CA LYS A 14 -0.33 -16.38 10.13
C LYS A 14 -1.61 -17.15 9.82
N GLU A 15 -1.51 -18.18 8.97
CA GLU A 15 -2.63 -19.00 8.49
C GLU A 15 -3.58 -19.43 9.61
N LYS A 16 -3.06 -20.06 10.67
CA LYS A 16 -3.89 -20.51 11.79
C LYS A 16 -4.70 -19.35 12.41
N SER A 17 -4.11 -18.16 12.56
CA SER A 17 -4.83 -17.01 13.10
C SER A 17 -5.83 -16.43 12.08
N TYR A 18 -5.49 -16.47 10.78
CA TYR A 18 -6.35 -16.00 9.70
C TYR A 18 -7.63 -16.83 9.61
N THR A 19 -7.51 -18.16 9.63
CA THR A 19 -8.66 -19.08 9.63
C THR A 19 -9.55 -18.86 10.85
N ARG A 20 -8.96 -18.76 12.05
CA ARG A 20 -9.71 -18.49 13.28
C ARG A 20 -10.44 -17.15 13.24
N PHE A 21 -9.85 -16.13 12.63
CA PHE A 21 -10.50 -14.84 12.44
C PHE A 21 -11.71 -14.95 11.49
N LEU A 22 -11.56 -15.63 10.35
CA LEU A 22 -12.67 -15.87 9.42
C LEU A 22 -13.81 -16.70 10.03
N ASN A 23 -13.50 -17.57 11.00
CA ASN A 23 -14.49 -18.32 11.77
C ASN A 23 -15.14 -17.50 12.91
N GLY A 24 -14.73 -16.25 13.12
CA GLY A 24 -15.23 -15.40 14.20
C GLY A 24 -14.71 -15.77 15.60
N GLU A 25 -13.69 -16.62 15.70
CA GLU A 25 -13.12 -17.07 16.98
C GLU A 25 -12.22 -16.01 17.64
N ILE A 26 -11.65 -15.11 16.84
CA ILE A 26 -10.76 -14.03 17.30
C ILE A 26 -11.07 -12.72 16.58
N LYS A 27 -10.78 -11.58 17.20
CA LYS A 27 -11.04 -10.23 16.65
C LYS A 27 -9.87 -9.64 15.87
N SER A 28 -8.71 -10.28 15.89
CA SER A 28 -7.48 -9.78 15.27
C SER A 28 -6.64 -10.93 14.73
N ILE A 29 -5.95 -10.71 13.62
CA ILE A 29 -5.10 -11.70 12.98
C ILE A 29 -3.64 -11.47 13.39
N THR A 30 -2.92 -12.54 13.71
CA THR A 30 -1.49 -12.47 14.02
C THR A 30 -0.71 -12.19 12.74
N LYS A 31 0.09 -11.12 12.72
CA LYS A 31 0.98 -10.79 11.60
C LYS A 31 2.14 -11.76 11.49
N GLY A 32 2.61 -12.02 10.28
CA GLY A 32 3.90 -12.68 10.07
C GLY A 32 5.09 -11.76 10.29
N LYS A 33 6.30 -12.33 10.21
CA LYS A 33 7.59 -11.64 10.34
C LYS A 33 8.11 -11.17 8.97
N TYR A 34 7.26 -10.45 8.25
CA TYR A 34 7.54 -9.91 6.91
C TYR A 34 8.06 -8.47 6.93
N THR A 35 8.04 -7.79 8.08
CA THR A 35 8.33 -6.35 8.10
C THR A 35 9.81 -6.04 7.83
N ARG A 36 10.04 -5.09 6.93
CA ARG A 36 11.34 -4.43 6.70
C ARG A 36 11.22 -2.91 6.89
N ALA A 37 10.32 -2.49 7.77
CA ALA A 37 10.07 -1.08 8.03
C ALA A 37 11.30 -0.34 8.60
N SER A 38 12.18 -1.05 9.34
CA SER A 38 13.47 -0.51 9.79
C SER A 38 14.42 -0.16 8.65
N GLU A 39 14.25 -0.82 7.50
CA GLU A 39 14.98 -0.49 6.28
C GLU A 39 14.28 0.62 5.48
N GLY A 40 13.06 1.02 5.84
CA GLY A 40 12.24 1.99 5.11
C GLY A 40 11.38 1.39 4.00
N LEU A 41 11.11 0.08 4.05
CA LEU A 41 10.31 -0.63 3.04
C LEU A 41 8.91 -0.96 3.57
N TYR A 42 7.92 -0.79 2.70
CA TYR A 42 6.58 -1.33 2.83
C TYR A 42 6.51 -2.75 2.24
N CYS A 43 5.59 -3.56 2.77
CA CYS A 43 5.16 -4.81 2.15
C CYS A 43 3.78 -4.58 1.54
N HIS A 44 3.65 -4.85 0.25
CA HIS A 44 2.46 -4.64 -0.56
C HIS A 44 1.97 -5.97 -1.13
N HIS A 45 0.66 -6.17 -1.15
CA HIS A 45 0.03 -7.36 -1.72
C HIS A 45 -0.06 -7.24 -3.24
N ILE A 46 0.52 -8.19 -3.98
CA ILE A 46 0.49 -8.19 -5.45
C ILE A 46 -0.95 -8.23 -5.96
N SER A 47 -1.82 -8.97 -5.28
CA SER A 47 -3.22 -9.17 -5.69
C SER A 47 -4.16 -8.00 -5.37
N GLU A 48 -3.66 -6.85 -4.91
CA GLU A 48 -4.48 -5.63 -4.79
C GLU A 48 -4.90 -5.05 -6.15
N ASP A 49 -4.42 -5.63 -7.26
CA ASP A 49 -4.97 -5.43 -8.61
C ASP A 49 -6.31 -6.16 -8.86
N LYS A 50 -6.72 -7.06 -7.95
CA LYS A 50 -7.91 -7.92 -8.07
C LYS A 50 -8.82 -7.86 -6.85
N PHE A 51 -8.30 -7.44 -5.71
CA PHE A 51 -9.00 -7.44 -4.43
C PHE A 51 -8.78 -6.12 -3.70
N GLN A 52 -9.77 -5.68 -2.94
CA GLN A 52 -9.70 -4.42 -2.20
C GLN A 52 -9.15 -4.64 -0.78
N ASN A 53 -8.16 -3.83 -0.40
CA ASN A 53 -7.68 -3.66 0.98
C ASN A 53 -7.34 -4.98 1.67
N LEU A 54 -6.38 -5.74 1.12
CA LEU A 54 -6.02 -7.08 1.59
C LEU A 54 -5.37 -7.12 2.99
N SER A 55 -5.13 -5.96 3.58
CA SER A 55 -4.62 -5.79 4.95
C SER A 55 -5.66 -5.24 5.94
N ASP A 56 -6.86 -4.85 5.50
CA ASP A 56 -7.92 -4.32 6.36
C ASP A 56 -8.82 -5.45 6.89
N LEU A 57 -8.91 -5.58 8.20
CA LEU A 57 -9.69 -6.64 8.85
C LEU A 57 -11.19 -6.59 8.50
N ARG A 58 -11.75 -5.40 8.22
CA ARG A 58 -13.16 -5.25 7.83
C ARG A 58 -13.39 -5.87 6.45
N PHE A 59 -12.51 -5.58 5.50
CA PHE A 59 -12.58 -6.16 4.15
C PHE A 59 -12.32 -7.66 4.17
N ILE A 60 -11.34 -8.12 4.94
CA ILE A 60 -11.06 -9.55 5.09
C ILE A 60 -12.27 -10.28 5.68
N SER A 61 -12.94 -9.72 6.69
CA SER A 61 -14.13 -10.33 7.30
C SER A 61 -15.32 -10.36 6.35
N GLU A 62 -15.52 -9.29 5.57
CA GLU A 62 -16.65 -9.15 4.64
C GLU A 62 -16.49 -10.09 3.43
N PHE A 63 -15.35 -10.00 2.74
CA PHE A 63 -15.12 -10.70 1.48
C PHE A 63 -14.51 -12.08 1.64
N LYS A 64 -14.05 -12.45 2.85
CA LYS A 64 -13.48 -13.75 3.19
C LYS A 64 -12.44 -14.23 2.18
N TYR A 65 -11.50 -13.35 1.85
CA TYR A 65 -10.45 -13.62 0.87
C TYR A 65 -9.70 -14.92 1.19
N SER A 66 -9.31 -15.66 0.15
CA SER A 66 -8.49 -16.86 0.34
C SER A 66 -7.17 -16.50 1.01
N TYR A 67 -6.73 -17.31 1.98
CA TYR A 67 -5.43 -17.13 2.62
C TYR A 67 -4.26 -17.10 1.61
N ASN A 68 -4.43 -17.67 0.41
CA ASN A 68 -3.40 -17.67 -0.63
C ASN A 68 -2.86 -16.26 -0.95
N VAL A 69 -3.72 -15.23 -0.96
CA VAL A 69 -3.29 -13.85 -1.26
C VAL A 69 -2.41 -13.25 -0.15
N GLN A 70 -2.38 -13.86 1.04
CA GLN A 70 -1.57 -13.43 2.18
C GLN A 70 -0.19 -14.11 2.20
N LYS A 71 0.03 -15.12 1.35
CA LYS A 71 1.30 -15.84 1.28
C LYS A 71 2.42 -14.96 0.74
N LYS A 72 3.64 -15.15 1.25
CA LYS A 72 4.82 -14.35 0.86
C LYS A 72 5.09 -14.28 -0.64
N GLU A 73 4.70 -15.29 -1.40
CA GLU A 73 4.83 -15.32 -2.87
C GLU A 73 3.89 -14.32 -3.57
N ASN A 74 2.83 -13.88 -2.88
CA ASN A 74 1.88 -12.86 -3.33
C ASN A 74 2.16 -11.48 -2.72
N LEU A 75 3.36 -11.28 -2.17
CA LEU A 75 3.79 -10.03 -1.55
C LEU A 75 5.06 -9.49 -2.22
N VAL A 76 5.23 -8.17 -2.20
CA VAL A 76 6.44 -7.49 -2.67
C VAL A 76 6.84 -6.37 -1.72
N TYR A 77 8.14 -6.11 -1.63
CA TYR A 77 8.62 -4.89 -1.00
C TYR A 77 8.65 -3.72 -1.96
N CYS A 78 8.37 -2.52 -1.45
CA CYS A 78 8.47 -1.25 -2.16
C CYS A 78 8.85 -0.12 -1.19
N ASP A 79 9.49 0.93 -1.68
CA ASP A 79 9.59 2.21 -0.97
C ASP A 79 8.30 3.04 -1.14
N LEU A 80 8.20 4.20 -0.47
CA LEU A 80 6.99 5.03 -0.49
C LEU A 80 6.63 5.55 -1.89
N ILE A 81 7.62 5.93 -2.71
CA ILE A 81 7.37 6.47 -4.05
C ILE A 81 6.98 5.34 -5.01
N GLU A 82 7.60 4.17 -4.88
CA GLU A 82 7.18 2.97 -5.60
C GLU A 82 5.75 2.54 -5.21
N HIS A 83 5.39 2.62 -3.94
CA HIS A 83 4.04 2.33 -3.44
C HIS A 83 3.01 3.30 -4.03
N LEU A 84 3.33 4.59 -4.09
CA LEU A 84 2.51 5.60 -4.75
C LEU A 84 2.27 5.24 -6.23
N ILE A 85 3.34 4.92 -6.96
CA ILE A 85 3.27 4.57 -8.38
C ILE A 85 2.47 3.28 -8.60
N LEU A 86 2.67 2.26 -7.76
CA LEU A 86 1.91 1.01 -7.83
C LEU A 86 0.40 1.26 -7.70
N HIS A 87 -0.02 2.02 -6.69
CA HIS A 87 -1.43 2.32 -6.50
C HIS A 87 -2.01 3.19 -7.61
N ALA A 88 -1.22 4.10 -8.19
CA ALA A 88 -1.63 4.86 -9.37
C ALA A 88 -1.83 3.95 -10.59
N ILE A 89 -0.92 3.01 -10.84
CA ILE A 89 -1.05 2.04 -11.94
C ILE A 89 -2.26 1.12 -11.71
N ILE A 90 -2.42 0.55 -10.51
CA ILE A 90 -3.57 -0.30 -10.19
C ILE A 90 -4.89 0.47 -10.39
N THR A 91 -4.95 1.73 -9.94
CA THR A 91 -6.12 2.59 -10.13
C THR A 91 -6.40 2.79 -11.62
N LYS A 92 -5.36 3.06 -12.43
CA LYS A 92 -5.51 3.26 -13.86
C LYS A 92 -6.03 2.01 -14.57
N GLU A 93 -5.36 0.89 -14.37
CA GLU A 93 -5.64 -0.36 -15.09
C GLU A 93 -6.99 -0.98 -14.68
N SER A 94 -7.45 -0.69 -13.46
CA SER A 94 -8.75 -1.15 -12.96
C SER A 94 -9.89 -0.13 -13.16
N ASN A 95 -9.64 0.99 -13.85
CA ASN A 95 -10.58 2.09 -13.99
C ASN A 95 -11.19 2.54 -12.65
N GLY A 96 -10.36 2.63 -11.62
CA GLY A 96 -10.75 3.04 -10.27
C GLY A 96 -11.35 1.95 -9.39
N GLN A 97 -11.54 0.73 -9.88
CA GLN A 97 -12.11 -0.36 -9.07
C GLN A 97 -11.19 -0.78 -7.91
N PHE A 98 -9.88 -0.73 -8.12
CA PHE A 98 -8.86 -1.13 -7.13
C PHE A 98 -7.81 -0.04 -6.93
N GLY A 99 -7.06 -0.10 -5.83
CA GLY A 99 -5.94 0.80 -5.53
C GLY A 99 -6.29 2.23 -5.11
N VAL A 100 -7.42 2.79 -5.58
CA VAL A 100 -7.76 4.22 -5.43
C VAL A 100 -7.89 4.67 -3.97
N ALA A 101 -8.47 3.85 -3.10
CA ALA A 101 -8.62 4.19 -1.68
C ALA A 101 -7.25 4.31 -0.99
N GLY A 102 -6.35 3.35 -1.22
CA GLY A 102 -4.98 3.40 -0.71
C GLY A 102 -4.18 4.58 -1.28
N LEU A 103 -4.40 4.91 -2.56
CA LEU A 103 -3.78 6.06 -3.21
C LEU A 103 -4.17 7.38 -2.54
N CYS A 104 -5.47 7.70 -2.56
CA CYS A 104 -5.99 9.02 -2.21
C CYS A 104 -6.06 9.25 -0.69
N GLN A 105 -6.32 8.21 0.11
CA GLN A 105 -6.57 8.37 1.54
C GLN A 105 -5.33 8.18 2.41
N MET A 106 -4.29 7.54 1.86
CA MET A 106 -3.10 7.16 2.65
C MET A 106 -1.81 7.62 1.97
N ILE A 107 -1.53 7.14 0.76
CA ILE A 107 -0.19 7.24 0.18
C ILE A 107 0.09 8.63 -0.37
N LYS A 108 -0.79 9.17 -1.23
CA LYS A 108 -0.64 10.51 -1.81
C LYS A 108 -0.59 11.60 -0.73
N PRO A 109 -1.48 11.62 0.29
CA PRO A 109 -1.38 12.55 1.41
C PRO A 109 -0.05 12.44 2.16
N THR A 110 0.42 11.21 2.45
CA THR A 110 1.71 10.99 3.13
C THR A 110 2.88 11.58 2.33
N VAL A 111 2.90 11.38 1.01
CA VAL A 111 3.93 11.92 0.12
C VAL A 111 3.90 13.45 0.10
N ILE A 112 2.71 14.05 0.01
CA ILE A 112 2.52 15.50 0.07
C ILE A 112 3.05 16.05 1.39
N ASP A 113 2.59 15.51 2.52
CA ASP A 113 3.01 15.96 3.84
C ASP A 113 4.53 15.88 4.00
N TRP A 114 5.14 14.76 3.62
CA TRP A 114 6.55 14.51 3.91
C TRP A 114 7.49 15.31 3.01
N TYR A 115 7.19 15.45 1.72
CA TYR A 115 8.12 16.02 0.74
C TYR A 115 7.75 17.41 0.24
N ILE A 116 6.46 17.79 0.31
CA ILE A 116 5.98 19.13 -0.07
C ILE A 116 5.71 19.96 1.18
N GLY A 117 5.06 19.38 2.19
CA GLY A 117 4.84 20.00 3.50
C GLY A 117 6.07 19.95 4.41
N GLU A 118 7.13 19.27 3.98
CA GLU A 118 8.39 19.10 4.73
C GLU A 118 8.22 18.49 6.12
N TYR A 119 7.10 17.79 6.37
CA TYR A 119 6.80 17.17 7.65
C TYR A 119 7.78 16.04 7.97
N ASN A 120 8.36 16.06 9.16
CA ASN A 120 9.24 15.00 9.65
C ASN A 120 8.49 14.11 10.64
N PRO A 121 8.21 12.84 10.29
CA PRO A 121 7.47 11.94 11.17
C PRO A 121 8.28 11.58 12.41
N LYS A 122 7.60 11.43 13.55
CA LYS A 122 8.24 11.05 14.83
C LYS A 122 8.68 9.57 14.89
N PRO A 123 7.91 8.58 14.39
CA PRO A 123 8.33 7.19 14.45
C PRO A 123 9.58 6.91 13.60
N THR A 124 10.54 6.18 14.17
CA THR A 124 11.83 5.87 13.52
C THR A 124 11.67 5.13 12.20
N TRP A 125 10.71 4.20 12.11
CA TRP A 125 10.43 3.47 10.87
C TRP A 125 9.87 4.37 9.77
N MET A 126 9.08 5.40 10.12
CA MET A 126 8.59 6.37 9.14
C MET A 126 9.73 7.28 8.67
N GLN A 127 10.66 7.65 9.55
CA GLN A 127 11.86 8.40 9.17
C GLN A 127 12.73 7.59 8.21
N ALA A 128 12.95 6.30 8.49
CA ALA A 128 13.67 5.40 7.59
C ALA A 128 12.97 5.28 6.22
N THR A 129 11.64 5.22 6.22
CA THR A 129 10.84 5.19 5.00
C THR A 129 10.97 6.48 4.20
N LYS A 130 10.81 7.64 4.85
CA LYS A 130 10.97 8.96 4.23
C LYS A 130 12.37 9.12 3.63
N ALA A 131 13.40 8.70 4.35
CA ALA A 131 14.79 8.79 3.93
C ALA A 131 15.10 7.86 2.75
N ARG A 132 14.59 6.62 2.76
CA ARG A 132 14.77 5.67 1.64
C ARG A 132 14.14 6.20 0.35
N ALA A 133 12.90 6.64 0.44
CA ALA A 133 12.12 7.05 -0.72
C ALA A 133 12.38 8.52 -1.11
N TYR A 134 13.49 9.10 -0.65
CA TYR A 134 13.77 10.52 -0.84
C TYR A 134 13.78 10.88 -2.33
N LEU A 135 12.97 11.89 -2.64
CA LEU A 135 12.91 12.52 -3.93
C LEU A 135 12.86 14.04 -3.73
N PRO A 136 13.64 14.85 -4.46
CA PRO A 136 13.56 16.30 -4.39
C PRO A 136 12.13 16.80 -4.62
N ARG A 137 11.70 17.82 -3.87
CA ARG A 137 10.35 18.40 -3.94
C ARG A 137 9.85 18.63 -5.37
N ILE A 138 10.67 19.23 -6.23
CA ILE A 138 10.33 19.50 -7.62
C ILE A 138 10.02 18.24 -8.44
N LEU A 139 10.66 17.11 -8.12
CA LEU A 139 10.39 15.83 -8.78
C LEU A 139 9.15 15.16 -8.20
N VAL A 140 8.87 15.33 -6.91
CA VAL A 140 7.61 14.90 -6.29
C VAL A 140 6.42 15.65 -6.89
N GLU A 141 6.49 16.98 -7.00
CA GLU A 141 5.45 17.80 -7.63
C GLU A 141 5.18 17.35 -9.07
N LYS A 142 6.23 17.13 -9.88
CA LYS A 142 6.09 16.60 -11.24
C LYS A 142 5.47 15.21 -11.29
N LEU A 143 5.84 14.33 -10.35
CA LEU A 143 5.29 12.98 -10.26
C LEU A 143 3.79 13.02 -9.93
N LEU A 144 3.39 13.86 -8.97
CA LEU A 144 1.99 14.01 -8.59
C LEU A 144 1.16 14.55 -9.76
N ILE A 145 1.62 15.61 -10.44
CA ILE A 145 0.94 16.12 -11.65
C ILE A 145 0.76 15.02 -12.70
N LYS A 146 1.80 14.21 -12.94
CA LYS A 146 1.73 13.11 -13.90
C LYS A 146 0.75 12.01 -13.48
N ILE A 147 0.64 11.72 -12.18
CA ILE A 147 -0.36 10.78 -11.66
C ILE A 147 -1.77 11.35 -11.87
N ASP A 148 -1.97 12.63 -11.56
CA ASP A 148 -3.27 13.29 -11.67
C ASP A 148 -3.71 13.34 -13.14
N ASP A 149 -2.82 13.69 -14.07
CA ASP A 149 -3.08 13.65 -15.51
C ASP A 149 -3.40 12.24 -16.02
N MET A 150 -2.73 11.21 -15.48
CA MET A 150 -2.95 9.81 -15.86
C MET A 150 -4.33 9.29 -15.42
N LEU A 151 -4.79 9.74 -14.24
CA LEU A 151 -6.01 9.26 -13.60
C LEU A 151 -7.23 10.14 -13.86
N LYS A 152 -7.04 11.31 -14.46
CA LYS A 152 -8.12 12.23 -14.86
C LYS A 152 -9.24 11.50 -15.61
N GLY A 153 -10.48 11.72 -15.18
CA GLY A 153 -11.68 11.13 -15.77
C GLY A 153 -12.06 9.78 -15.18
N ILE A 154 -11.28 9.23 -14.25
CA ILE A 154 -11.72 8.11 -13.42
C ILE A 154 -12.61 8.68 -12.31
N GLU A 155 -13.91 8.44 -12.41
CA GLU A 155 -14.95 9.09 -11.58
C GLU A 155 -14.65 9.04 -10.07
N ILE A 156 -14.30 7.86 -9.54
CA ILE A 156 -14.02 7.70 -8.11
C ILE A 156 -12.75 8.43 -7.67
N TYR A 157 -11.74 8.51 -8.54
CA TYR A 157 -10.52 9.24 -8.27
C TYR A 157 -10.80 10.75 -8.25
N ASP A 158 -11.47 11.27 -9.27
CA ASP A 158 -11.86 12.69 -9.37
C ASP A 158 -12.72 13.09 -8.16
N PHE A 159 -13.65 12.23 -7.74
CA PHE A 159 -14.47 12.44 -6.54
C PHE A 159 -13.63 12.55 -5.26
N LEU A 160 -12.67 11.65 -5.05
CA LEU A 160 -11.86 11.62 -3.84
C LEU A 160 -10.86 12.78 -3.77
N GLU A 161 -10.33 13.24 -4.90
CA GLU A 161 -9.37 14.36 -4.96
C GLU A 161 -10.05 15.74 -4.97
N SER A 162 -11.36 15.81 -5.21
CA SER A 162 -12.14 17.05 -5.14
C SER A 162 -12.54 17.48 -3.71
N ARG A 163 -12.23 16.64 -2.71
CA ARG A 163 -12.60 16.82 -1.30
C ARG A 163 -11.43 17.33 -0.48
#